data_AF-A0A2V2U554-F1
#
_entry.id   AF-A0A2V2U554-F1
#
_cell.length_a   1.000
_cell.length_b   1.000
_cell.length_c   1.000
_cell.angle_alpha   90.00
_cell.angle_beta   90.00
_cell.angle_gamma   90.00
#
_symmetry.space_group_name_H-M   'P 1'
#
loop_
_entity.id
_entity.type
_entity.pdbx_description
1 polymer ?
#
loop_
_entity_poly.entity_id
_entity_poly.type
_entity_poly.pdbx_seq_one_letter_code
_entity_poly.pdbx_strand_id
1 'polypeptide(L)'
;MTGQSHKRSEKTDVLFGIDRNVNAILEFINNSEYRYDVYADSKCPPYVIKIEAIRKLYIEFVRRGGHIRFITEITKENLGYCKEIIKFVELRHIEGLKGIVRINEKEYQSNLAVQESKLASILLHSKLKKNVELQRHAFDTLWKNAIPAQQCIKEIETAGGGEDSRGKESRRTMQLWTNVGQNQYAIRVVGKSDLLATTNQNAQYSDLLEESEYLEELEYDWNYTLSHWISNLIDNQSLAYSPGRTRDKNNQR
;
A
#
# COMPACT_ATOMS: atom_id res chain seq x y z
N MET A 1 14.71 -30.32 40.82
CA MET A 1 15.64 -29.78 39.81
C MET A 1 14.82 -29.05 38.76
N THR A 2 15.00 -27.73 38.75
CA THR A 2 14.73 -26.72 37.69
C THR A 2 13.71 -27.04 36.60
N GLY A 3 12.55 -26.37 36.73
CA GLY A 3 11.59 -26.20 35.64
C GLY A 3 12.19 -25.42 34.47
N GLN A 4 11.96 -25.94 33.27
CA GLN A 4 12.23 -25.25 32.02
C GLN A 4 11.31 -24.04 31.90
N SER A 5 11.86 -22.85 32.18
CA SER A 5 11.32 -21.58 31.72
C SER A 5 11.18 -21.64 30.20
N HIS A 6 9.96 -21.75 29.70
CA HIS A 6 9.65 -21.55 28.29
C HIS A 6 10.09 -20.13 27.91
N LYS A 7 11.27 -20.02 27.30
CA LYS A 7 11.79 -18.79 26.70
C LYS A 7 10.78 -18.38 25.63
N ARG A 8 9.95 -17.37 25.92
CA ARG A 8 8.98 -16.79 24.98
C ARG A 8 9.77 -16.45 23.71
N SER A 9 9.58 -17.22 22.63
CA SER A 9 10.59 -17.31 21.57
C SER A 9 10.68 -15.99 20.79
N GLU A 10 11.88 -15.45 20.69
CA GLU A 10 12.22 -14.42 19.72
C GLU A 10 11.99 -15.02 18.33
N LYS A 11 10.95 -14.58 17.63
CA LYS A 11 10.57 -15.13 16.32
C LYS A 11 10.01 -14.05 15.40
N THR A 12 9.91 -14.42 14.13
CA THR A 12 9.22 -13.65 13.11
C THR A 12 8.14 -14.55 12.50
N ASP A 13 6.91 -14.08 12.50
CA ASP A 13 5.74 -14.75 11.96
C ASP A 13 5.20 -13.97 10.76
N VAL A 14 4.62 -14.70 9.79
CA VAL A 14 3.91 -14.13 8.65
C VAL A 14 2.44 -14.52 8.79
N LEU A 15 1.57 -13.52 8.86
CA LEU A 15 0.13 -13.68 9.06
C LEU A 15 -0.62 -13.35 7.78
N PHE A 16 -1.68 -14.13 7.54
CA PHE A 16 -2.55 -14.02 6.38
C PHE A 16 -4.00 -13.90 6.83
N GLY A 17 -4.78 -13.14 6.06
CA GLY A 17 -6.22 -12.98 6.27
C GLY A 17 -6.57 -11.79 7.16
N ILE A 18 -7.68 -11.13 6.82
CA ILE A 18 -8.15 -9.89 7.44
C ILE A 18 -8.30 -10.05 8.95
N ASP A 19 -9.00 -11.07 9.42
CA ASP A 19 -9.30 -11.23 10.85
C ASP A 19 -8.04 -11.43 11.69
N ARG A 20 -7.08 -12.23 11.20
CA ARG A 20 -5.81 -12.44 11.91
C ARG A 20 -4.99 -11.17 11.97
N ASN A 21 -4.96 -10.40 10.87
CA ASN A 21 -4.25 -9.14 10.81
C ASN A 21 -4.86 -8.10 11.76
N VAL A 22 -6.19 -7.96 11.76
CA VAL A 22 -6.89 -7.06 12.67
C VAL A 22 -6.59 -7.43 14.12
N ASN A 23 -6.75 -8.71 14.50
CA ASN A 23 -6.45 -9.17 15.85
C ASN A 23 -5.00 -8.92 16.25
N ALA A 24 -4.04 -9.21 15.36
CA ALA A 24 -2.62 -8.96 15.61
C ALA A 24 -2.32 -7.47 15.81
N ILE A 25 -3.00 -6.57 15.10
CA ILE A 25 -2.84 -5.11 15.26
C ILE A 25 -3.44 -4.65 16.60
N LEU A 26 -4.61 -5.15 16.98
CA LEU A 26 -5.25 -4.82 18.27
C LEU A 26 -4.38 -5.30 19.44
N GLU A 27 -3.86 -6.53 19.36
CA GLU A 27 -2.92 -7.08 20.34
C GLU A 27 -1.64 -6.25 20.44
N PHE A 28 -1.08 -5.82 19.30
CA PHE A 28 0.13 -5.00 19.28
C PHE A 28 -0.06 -3.67 20.02
N ILE A 29 -1.19 -2.98 19.78
CA ILE A 29 -1.48 -1.73 20.49
C ILE A 29 -1.62 -2.00 22.00
N ASN A 30 -2.35 -3.06 22.37
CA ASN A 30 -2.55 -3.42 23.77
C ASN A 30 -1.23 -3.77 24.50
N ASN A 31 -0.32 -4.46 23.83
CA ASN A 31 0.98 -4.87 24.37
C ASN A 31 2.00 -3.72 24.48
N SER A 32 1.74 -2.57 23.88
CA SER A 32 2.64 -1.41 23.91
C SER A 32 2.63 -0.79 25.30
N GLU A 33 3.78 -0.54 25.92
CA GLU A 33 3.85 -0.12 27.32
C GLU A 33 3.80 1.41 27.46
N TYR A 34 4.72 2.10 26.78
CA TYR A 34 4.91 3.55 26.85
C TYR A 34 5.25 4.19 25.50
N ARG A 35 5.62 3.42 24.47
CA ARG A 35 6.04 3.88 23.15
C ARG A 35 5.34 3.10 22.05
N TYR A 36 4.74 3.84 21.13
CA TYR A 36 4.19 3.31 19.89
C TYR A 36 4.61 4.22 18.74
N ASP A 37 5.47 3.69 17.88
CA ASP A 37 5.97 4.38 16.71
C ASP A 37 5.29 3.80 15.47
N VAL A 38 4.76 4.66 14.60
CA VAL A 38 4.13 4.24 13.35
C VAL A 38 4.52 5.18 12.22
N TYR A 39 4.97 4.60 11.10
CA TYR A 39 5.01 5.32 9.83
C TYR A 39 4.15 4.59 8.80
N ALA A 40 3.38 5.35 8.04
CA ALA A 40 2.47 4.77 7.07
C ALA A 40 2.14 5.76 5.95
N ASP A 41 1.75 5.22 4.80
CA ASP A 41 1.28 6.03 3.67
C ASP A 41 0.06 6.89 4.02
N SER A 42 -0.24 7.85 3.14
CA SER A 42 -1.32 8.85 3.27
C SER A 42 -2.73 8.27 3.43
N LYS A 43 -2.94 6.98 3.13
CA LYS A 43 -4.23 6.30 3.32
C LYS A 43 -4.41 5.83 4.76
N CYS A 44 -3.37 5.83 5.60
CA CYS A 44 -3.45 5.35 6.98
C CYS A 44 -4.35 6.18 7.92
N PRO A 45 -4.30 7.52 7.92
CA PRO A 45 -5.09 8.35 8.83
C PRO A 45 -6.60 8.05 8.82
N PRO A 46 -7.26 7.90 7.65
CA PRO A 46 -8.65 7.45 7.60
C PRO A 46 -8.93 6.15 8.36
N TYR A 47 -8.06 5.13 8.28
CA TYR A 47 -8.27 3.86 8.98
C TYR A 47 -8.23 4.02 10.50
N VAL A 48 -7.29 4.82 11.02
CA VAL A 48 -7.15 5.07 12.46
C VAL A 48 -8.38 5.81 13.01
N ILE A 49 -8.94 6.75 12.24
CA ILE A 49 -10.12 7.52 12.68
C ILE A 49 -11.43 6.77 12.49
N LYS A 50 -11.62 6.07 11.36
CA LYS A 50 -12.89 5.42 11.01
C LYS A 50 -13.10 4.09 11.71
N ILE A 51 -12.04 3.34 12.01
CA ILE A 51 -12.15 2.06 12.72
C ILE A 51 -12.18 2.35 14.22
N GLU A 52 -13.39 2.31 14.79
CA GLU A 52 -13.62 2.68 16.19
C GLU A 52 -12.77 1.88 17.18
N ALA A 53 -12.58 0.58 16.95
CA ALA A 53 -11.74 -0.27 17.78
C ALA A 53 -10.28 0.22 17.85
N ILE A 54 -9.70 0.59 16.70
CA ILE A 54 -8.32 1.11 16.62
C ILE A 54 -8.26 2.49 17.29
N ARG A 55 -9.19 3.39 16.96
CA ARG A 55 -9.26 4.74 17.54
C ARG A 55 -9.32 4.71 19.06
N LYS A 56 -10.19 3.86 19.62
CA LYS A 56 -10.33 3.70 21.07
C LYS A 56 -9.05 3.21 21.71
N LEU A 57 -8.35 2.25 21.10
CA LEU A 57 -7.07 1.76 21.63
C LEU A 57 -5.97 2.82 21.61
N TYR A 58 -5.90 3.66 20.57
CA TYR A 58 -4.95 4.77 20.53
C TYR A 58 -5.20 5.76 21.67
N ILE A 59 -6.46 6.18 21.84
CA ILE A 59 -6.85 7.12 22.89
C ILE A 59 -6.59 6.52 24.27
N GLU A 60 -6.94 5.26 24.50
CA GLU A 60 -6.71 4.58 25.77
C GLU A 60 -5.22 4.40 26.09
N PHE A 61 -4.41 4.04 25.08
CA PHE A 61 -2.96 3.94 25.21
C PHE A 61 -2.34 5.27 25.65
N VAL A 62 -2.78 6.37 25.04
CA VAL A 62 -2.31 7.72 25.40
C VAL A 62 -2.80 8.12 26.79
N ARG A 63 -4.06 7.80 27.12
CA ARG A 63 -4.66 8.08 28.43
C ARG A 63 -3.91 7.41 29.58
N ARG A 64 -3.34 6.21 29.36
CA ARG A 64 -2.50 5.51 30.35
C ARG A 64 -1.03 5.98 30.38
N GLY A 65 -0.68 7.05 29.67
CA GLY A 65 0.67 7.63 29.65
C GLY A 65 1.55 7.16 28.50
N GLY A 66 0.99 6.44 27.52
CA GLY A 66 1.71 6.03 26.32
C GLY A 66 1.93 7.19 25.34
N HIS A 67 3.01 7.12 24.57
CA HIS A 67 3.35 8.10 23.56
C HIS A 67 3.24 7.49 22.15
N ILE A 68 2.44 8.11 21.28
CA ILE A 68 2.33 7.72 19.87
C ILE A 68 3.09 8.72 19.01
N ARG A 69 4.09 8.24 18.26
CA ARG A 69 4.80 9.01 17.22
C ARG A 69 4.36 8.52 15.86
N PHE A 70 3.70 9.37 15.09
CA PHE A 70 3.08 9.01 13.82
C PHE A 70 3.72 9.83 12.69
N ILE A 71 4.33 9.17 11.71
CA ILE A 71 4.75 9.78 10.45
C ILE A 71 3.80 9.34 9.32
N THR A 72 3.27 10.29 8.56
CA THR A 72 2.49 10.02 7.35
C THR A 72 2.63 11.15 6.35
N GLU A 73 2.37 10.88 5.09
CA GLU A 73 2.23 11.96 4.12
C GLU A 73 0.87 12.65 4.33
N ILE A 74 0.91 13.95 4.62
CA ILE A 74 -0.27 14.79 4.82
C ILE A 74 -0.61 15.43 3.48
N THR A 75 -1.81 15.18 2.99
CA THR A 75 -2.31 15.67 1.71
C THR A 75 -3.63 16.41 1.92
N LYS A 76 -4.16 17.07 0.88
CA LYS A 76 -5.47 17.74 0.96
C LYS A 76 -6.60 16.74 1.24
N GLU A 77 -6.48 15.54 0.71
CA GLU A 77 -7.48 14.47 0.77
C GLU A 77 -7.57 13.86 2.19
N ASN A 78 -6.45 13.79 2.91
CA ASN A 78 -6.42 13.21 4.26
C ASN A 78 -6.39 14.26 5.39
N LEU A 79 -6.31 15.55 5.05
CA LEU A 79 -6.13 16.67 5.99
C LEU A 79 -7.10 16.64 7.18
N GLY A 80 -8.39 16.37 6.91
CA GLY A 80 -9.40 16.28 7.96
C GLY A 80 -9.12 15.18 8.97
N TYR A 81 -8.65 14.01 8.53
CA TYR A 81 -8.27 12.92 9.43
C TYR A 81 -7.00 13.24 10.19
N CYS A 82 -6.01 13.87 9.55
CA CYS A 82 -4.77 14.29 10.21
C CYS A 82 -5.03 15.29 11.36
N LYS A 83 -5.97 16.23 11.17
CA LYS A 83 -6.42 17.15 12.23
C LYS A 83 -7.10 16.45 13.40
N GLU A 84 -7.82 15.36 13.16
CA GLU A 84 -8.42 14.57 14.23
C GLU A 84 -7.36 13.73 14.97
N ILE A 85 -6.41 13.14 14.24
CA ILE A 85 -5.35 12.31 14.79
C ILE A 85 -4.40 13.10 15.71
N ILE A 86 -4.08 14.34 15.35
CA ILE A 86 -3.13 15.18 16.10
C ILE A 86 -3.57 15.46 17.54
N LYS A 87 -4.87 15.25 17.86
CA LYS A 87 -5.42 15.45 19.20
C LYS A 87 -4.91 14.41 20.21
N PHE A 88 -4.38 13.28 19.73
CA PHE A 88 -3.92 12.19 20.59
C PHE A 88 -2.59 11.56 20.16
N VAL A 89 -1.92 12.07 19.13
CA VAL A 89 -0.58 11.59 18.72
C VAL A 89 0.35 12.77 18.38
N GLU A 90 1.67 12.57 18.47
CA GLU A 90 2.62 13.47 17.81
C GLU A 90 2.71 13.08 16.32
N LEU A 91 2.12 13.92 15.46
CA LEU A 91 2.05 13.68 14.03
C LEU A 91 3.14 14.47 13.29
N ARG A 92 3.81 13.82 12.35
CA ARG A 92 4.78 14.44 11.43
C ARG A 92 4.50 14.04 9.98
N HIS A 93 4.86 14.95 9.09
CA HIS A 93 4.75 14.83 7.65
C HIS A 93 6.08 14.36 7.04
N ILE A 94 6.02 13.36 6.16
CA ILE A 94 7.07 13.05 5.19
C ILE A 94 6.41 12.49 3.92
N GLU A 95 6.86 12.92 2.75
CA GLU A 95 6.32 12.49 1.46
C GLU A 95 6.83 11.10 1.07
N GLY A 96 6.05 10.39 0.23
CA GLY A 96 6.52 9.17 -0.44
C GLY A 96 6.55 7.92 0.44
N LEU A 97 5.97 7.95 1.63
CA LEU A 97 5.82 6.74 2.45
C LEU A 97 4.89 5.74 1.77
N LYS A 98 5.31 4.47 1.78
CA LYS A 98 4.52 3.33 1.29
C LYS A 98 4.31 2.32 2.41
N GLY A 99 3.11 1.73 2.43
CA GLY A 99 2.76 0.68 3.39
C GLY A 99 2.51 1.20 4.80
N ILE A 100 2.71 0.34 5.79
CA ILE A 100 2.62 0.69 7.21
C ILE A 100 3.58 -0.17 8.03
N VAL A 101 4.29 0.49 8.94
CA VAL A 101 5.14 -0.12 9.96
C VAL A 101 4.72 0.38 11.33
N ARG A 102 4.69 -0.51 12.31
CA ARG A 102 4.42 -0.25 13.73
C ARG A 102 5.54 -0.84 14.57
N ILE A 103 6.08 -0.07 15.51
CA ILE A 103 7.18 -0.48 16.39
C ILE A 103 6.81 -0.08 17.82
N ASN A 104 6.96 -1.00 18.77
CA ASN A 104 6.89 -0.68 20.18
C ASN A 104 8.21 -1.11 20.87
N GLU A 105 8.17 -1.31 22.18
CA GLU A 105 9.34 -1.68 22.98
C GLU A 105 9.89 -3.07 22.61
N LYS A 106 9.00 -4.00 22.28
CA LYS A 106 9.26 -5.44 22.24
C LYS A 106 9.03 -6.09 20.88
N GLU A 107 8.26 -5.43 20.02
CA GLU A 107 7.79 -6.00 18.77
C GLU A 107 7.68 -4.97 17.65
N TYR A 108 7.72 -5.48 16.42
CA TYR A 108 7.55 -4.76 15.17
C TYR A 108 6.51 -5.47 14.30
N GLN A 109 5.67 -4.70 13.62
CA GLN A 109 4.75 -5.19 12.61
C GLN A 109 4.85 -4.38 11.32
N SER A 110 4.68 -5.04 10.18
CA SER A 110 4.56 -4.39 8.88
C SER A 110 3.49 -5.06 8.03
N ASN A 111 2.75 -4.27 7.26
CA ASN A 111 1.81 -4.79 6.27
C ASN A 111 2.44 -4.67 4.89
N LEU A 112 2.64 -5.81 4.23
CA LEU A 112 2.98 -5.89 2.82
C LEU A 112 1.68 -5.91 2.02
N ALA A 113 1.35 -4.81 1.37
CA ALA A 113 0.17 -4.73 0.52
C ALA A 113 0.29 -5.75 -0.63
N VAL A 114 -0.60 -6.73 -0.66
CA VAL A 114 -0.74 -7.68 -1.77
C VAL A 114 -1.89 -7.25 -2.71
N GLN A 115 -2.81 -6.42 -2.20
CA GLN A 115 -3.96 -5.83 -2.90
C GLN A 115 -4.28 -4.46 -2.27
N GLU A 116 -5.20 -3.69 -2.86
CA GLU A 116 -5.54 -2.31 -2.43
C GLU A 116 -5.98 -2.18 -0.96
N SER A 117 -6.53 -3.25 -0.35
CA SER A 117 -6.93 -3.22 1.05
C SER A 117 -5.76 -3.60 1.98
N LYS A 118 -5.35 -2.66 2.84
CA LYS A 118 -4.31 -2.88 3.88
C LYS A 118 -4.67 -3.97 4.89
N LEU A 119 -5.93 -4.41 4.94
CA LEU A 119 -6.38 -5.48 5.83
C LEU A 119 -6.22 -6.86 5.20
N ALA A 120 -6.34 -6.97 3.87
CA ALA A 120 -6.03 -8.20 3.12
C ALA A 120 -4.53 -8.36 2.80
N SER A 121 -3.68 -7.49 3.35
CA SER A 121 -2.22 -7.54 3.21
C SER A 121 -1.61 -8.74 3.91
N ILE A 122 -0.39 -9.12 3.56
CA ILE A 122 0.43 -10.02 4.39
C ILE A 122 0.96 -9.21 5.57
N LEU A 123 0.75 -9.65 6.81
CA LEU A 123 1.30 -8.99 8.00
C LEU A 123 2.54 -9.73 8.49
N LEU A 124 3.68 -9.04 8.49
CA LEU A 124 4.91 -9.50 9.10
C LEU A 124 4.93 -9.04 10.57
N HIS A 125 5.12 -9.97 11.51
CA HIS A 125 5.23 -9.67 12.94
C HIS A 125 6.54 -10.23 13.49
N SER A 126 7.34 -9.41 14.16
CA SER A 126 8.63 -9.83 14.69
C SER A 126 8.81 -9.41 16.14
N LYS A 127 9.24 -10.36 16.97
CA LYS A 127 9.72 -10.18 18.35
C LYS A 127 11.23 -10.38 18.46
N LEU A 128 11.92 -10.50 17.32
CA LEU A 128 13.37 -10.63 17.27
C LEU A 128 14.00 -9.27 17.61
N LYS A 129 14.69 -9.19 18.76
CA LYS A 129 15.22 -7.92 19.31
C LYS A 129 16.04 -7.12 18.30
N LYS A 130 16.96 -7.77 17.59
CA LYS A 130 17.79 -7.12 16.56
C LYS A 130 16.95 -6.47 15.44
N ASN A 131 15.84 -7.09 15.06
CA ASN A 131 14.95 -6.51 14.06
C ASN A 131 14.17 -5.32 14.63
N VAL A 132 13.65 -5.43 15.86
CA VAL A 132 12.98 -4.32 16.55
C VAL A 132 13.92 -3.12 16.69
N GLU A 133 15.18 -3.35 17.07
CA GLU A 133 16.23 -2.32 17.18
C GLU A 133 16.53 -1.67 15.82
N LEU A 134 16.71 -2.47 14.77
CA LEU A 134 16.95 -1.97 13.41
C LEU A 134 15.79 -1.09 12.92
N GLN A 135 14.55 -1.57 13.07
CA GLN A 135 13.36 -0.84 12.65
C GLN A 135 13.16 0.43 13.46
N ARG A 136 13.48 0.41 14.77
CA ARG A 136 13.47 1.60 15.62
C ARG A 136 14.48 2.64 15.15
N HIS A 137 15.69 2.22 14.78
CA HIS A 137 16.70 3.13 14.24
C HIS A 137 16.27 3.76 12.91
N ALA A 138 15.67 2.97 12.02
CA ALA A 138 15.09 3.47 10.77
C ALA A 138 13.97 4.50 11.05
N PHE A 139 13.06 4.19 12.00
CA PHE A 139 12.02 5.13 12.43
C PHE A 139 12.63 6.43 12.96
N ASP A 140 13.60 6.37 13.86
CA ASP A 140 14.19 7.57 14.48
C ASP A 140 14.90 8.45 13.44
N THR A 141 15.46 7.84 12.38
CA THR A 141 16.01 8.57 11.22
C THR A 141 14.91 9.29 10.44
N LEU A 142 13.80 8.61 10.12
CA LEU A 142 12.65 9.24 9.45
C LEU A 142 12.08 10.36 10.32
N TRP A 143 11.91 10.12 11.62
CA TRP A 143 11.35 11.04 12.58
C TRP A 143 12.12 12.36 12.67
N LYS A 144 13.46 12.27 12.68
CA LYS A 144 14.35 13.43 12.71
C LYS A 144 14.21 14.31 11.45
N ASN A 145 13.93 13.69 10.31
CA ASN A 145 13.81 14.38 9.02
C ASN A 145 12.36 14.77 8.67
N ALA A 146 11.37 14.30 9.45
CA ALA A 146 9.96 14.59 9.23
C ALA A 146 9.56 15.97 9.77
N ILE A 147 8.66 16.64 9.06
CA ILE A 147 8.17 17.99 9.36
C ILE A 147 7.03 17.90 10.39
N PRO A 148 6.96 18.73 11.43
CA PRO A 148 5.81 18.75 12.34
C PRO A 148 4.48 18.97 11.59
N ALA A 149 3.46 18.17 11.89
CA ALA A 149 2.22 18.20 11.12
C ALA A 149 1.53 19.57 11.14
N GLN A 150 1.59 20.32 12.24
CA GLN A 150 1.02 21.67 12.33
C GLN A 150 1.61 22.62 11.27
N GLN A 151 2.91 22.48 10.96
CA GLN A 151 3.56 23.28 9.94
C GLN A 151 3.02 22.91 8.55
N CYS A 152 3.04 21.63 8.19
CA CYS A 152 2.54 21.15 6.91
C CYS A 152 1.04 21.47 6.70
N ILE A 153 0.21 21.29 7.73
CA ILE A 153 -1.23 21.63 7.69
C ILE A 153 -1.43 23.11 7.35
N LYS A 154 -0.68 24.01 7.99
CA LYS A 154 -0.76 25.45 7.74
C LYS A 154 -0.35 25.79 6.30
N GLU A 155 0.71 25.16 5.79
CA GLU A 155 1.16 25.34 4.40
C GLU A 155 0.07 24.90 3.40
N ILE A 156 -0.57 23.75 3.62
CA ILE A 156 -1.67 23.26 2.77
C ILE A 156 -2.89 24.19 2.80
N GLU A 157 -3.26 24.69 3.98
CA GLU A 157 -4.41 25.58 4.15
C GLU A 157 -4.19 26.96 3.52
N THR A 158 -2.97 27.50 3.64
CA THR A 158 -2.61 28.80 3.05
C THR A 158 -2.43 28.72 1.55
N ALA A 159 -1.90 27.61 1.02
CA ALA A 159 -1.86 27.32 -0.41
C ALA A 159 -3.27 27.09 -1.01
N GLY A 160 -4.28 26.80 -0.19
CA GLY A 160 -5.68 26.67 -0.61
C GLY A 160 -6.47 27.99 -0.68
N GLY A 161 -5.88 29.11 -0.23
CA GLY A 161 -6.53 30.43 -0.19
C GLY A 161 -6.34 31.29 -1.45
N GLY A 162 -5.59 30.83 -2.44
CA GLY A 162 -5.38 31.51 -3.71
C GLY A 162 -5.32 30.50 -4.85
N GLU A 163 -6.23 30.68 -5.81
CA GLU A 163 -6.28 29.98 -7.10
C GLU A 163 -6.76 28.51 -7.09
N ASP A 164 -8.09 28.42 -7.16
CA ASP A 164 -8.81 27.50 -8.05
C ASP A 164 -8.06 27.32 -9.39
N SER A 165 -7.76 26.05 -9.75
CA SER A 165 -7.51 25.50 -11.12
C SER A 165 -6.39 24.44 -11.28
N ARG A 166 -5.73 23.93 -10.23
CA ARG A 166 -4.69 22.87 -10.39
C ARG A 166 -4.84 21.64 -9.49
N GLY A 167 -6.08 21.15 -9.35
CA GLY A 167 -6.41 19.95 -8.57
C GLY A 167 -7.37 19.00 -9.29
N LYS A 168 -7.21 18.80 -10.60
CA LYS A 168 -7.60 17.52 -11.22
C LYS A 168 -6.33 16.69 -11.26
N GLU A 169 -6.07 15.94 -10.20
CA GLU A 169 -5.21 14.77 -10.32
C GLU A 169 -5.92 13.86 -11.32
N SER A 170 -5.46 13.93 -12.57
CA SER A 170 -6.09 13.24 -13.68
C SER A 170 -5.96 11.75 -13.39
N ARG A 171 -7.05 11.06 -13.07
CA ARG A 171 -7.14 9.61 -13.28
C ARG A 171 -6.78 9.38 -14.75
N ARG A 172 -5.52 9.05 -14.99
CA ARG A 172 -5.04 8.74 -16.33
C ARG A 172 -5.34 7.26 -16.55
N THR A 173 -5.75 6.95 -17.76
CA THR A 173 -5.98 5.58 -18.18
C THR A 173 -4.81 5.17 -19.06
N MET A 174 -4.25 4.00 -18.81
CA MET A 174 -3.29 3.36 -19.70
C MET A 174 -4.05 2.46 -20.66
N GLN A 175 -3.64 2.45 -21.92
CA GLN A 175 -4.29 1.74 -23.01
C GLN A 175 -3.29 0.83 -23.72
N LEU A 176 -3.70 -0.40 -23.99
CA LEU A 176 -2.98 -1.35 -24.83
C LEU A 176 -3.58 -1.33 -26.24
N TRP A 177 -2.77 -0.96 -27.22
CA TRP A 177 -3.15 -0.89 -28.63
C TRP A 177 -2.47 -1.98 -29.45
N THR A 178 -3.08 -2.35 -30.57
CA THR A 178 -2.52 -3.30 -31.53
C THR A 178 -2.62 -2.78 -32.97
N ASN A 179 -1.78 -3.33 -33.85
CA ASN A 179 -1.92 -3.15 -35.30
C ASN A 179 -3.06 -4.00 -35.86
N VAL A 180 -3.49 -3.70 -37.09
CA VAL A 180 -4.52 -4.43 -37.85
C VAL A 180 -4.27 -5.94 -37.90
N GLY A 181 -3.01 -6.37 -37.94
CA GLY A 181 -2.62 -7.78 -37.96
C GLY A 181 -2.60 -8.48 -36.59
N GLN A 182 -2.97 -7.77 -35.51
CA GLN A 182 -2.96 -8.25 -34.13
C GLN A 182 -1.68 -8.95 -33.67
N ASN A 183 -0.53 -8.49 -34.16
CA ASN A 183 0.78 -9.09 -33.91
C ASN A 183 1.85 -8.10 -33.45
N GLN A 184 1.49 -6.82 -33.33
CA GLN A 184 2.33 -5.76 -32.80
C GLN A 184 1.51 -4.97 -31.79
N TYR A 185 2.12 -4.58 -30.68
CA TYR A 185 1.44 -3.92 -29.58
C TYR A 185 2.14 -2.64 -29.14
N ALA A 186 1.39 -1.72 -28.54
CA ALA A 186 1.90 -0.49 -27.97
C ALA A 186 1.14 -0.06 -26.71
N ILE A 187 1.83 0.62 -25.80
CA ILE A 187 1.23 1.28 -24.64
C ILE A 187 1.09 2.77 -24.91
N ARG A 188 -0.09 3.30 -24.56
CA ARG A 188 -0.39 4.73 -24.52
C ARG A 188 -0.98 5.10 -23.16
N VAL A 189 -0.75 6.34 -22.72
CA VAL A 189 -1.52 6.94 -21.62
C VAL A 189 -2.45 8.02 -22.17
N VAL A 190 -3.72 7.96 -21.78
CA VAL A 190 -4.73 8.95 -22.16
C VAL A 190 -4.28 10.34 -21.72
N GLY A 191 -4.20 11.26 -22.68
CA GLY A 191 -3.72 12.62 -22.47
C GLY A 191 -2.22 12.83 -22.74
N LYS A 192 -1.42 11.78 -22.97
CA LYS A 192 -0.08 11.89 -23.57
C LYS A 192 -0.18 11.66 -25.09
N SER A 193 0.58 12.44 -25.87
CA SER A 193 0.66 12.31 -27.33
C SER A 193 1.49 11.10 -27.75
N ASP A 194 2.48 10.75 -26.93
CA ASP A 194 3.54 9.82 -27.32
C ASP A 194 3.21 8.39 -26.89
N LEU A 195 3.64 7.43 -27.70
CA LEU A 195 3.64 6.01 -27.34
C LEU A 195 4.75 5.78 -26.31
N LEU A 196 4.42 5.08 -25.22
CA LEU A 196 5.35 4.84 -24.12
C LEU A 196 6.26 3.63 -24.36
N ALA A 197 5.73 2.61 -25.05
CA ALA A 197 6.48 1.47 -25.55
C ALA A 197 5.78 0.88 -26.77
N THR A 198 6.56 0.26 -27.65
CA THR A 198 6.10 -0.36 -28.89
C THR A 198 6.90 -1.62 -29.16
N THR A 199 6.26 -2.68 -29.62
CA THR A 199 6.98 -3.87 -30.14
C THR A 199 7.72 -3.58 -31.45
N ASN A 200 7.26 -2.58 -32.23
CA ASN A 200 7.89 -2.13 -33.45
C ASN A 200 7.60 -0.64 -33.70
N GLN A 201 8.64 0.19 -33.73
CA GLN A 201 8.53 1.64 -33.91
C GLN A 201 7.93 2.07 -35.26
N ASN A 202 7.96 1.19 -36.26
CA ASN A 202 7.44 1.46 -37.61
C ASN A 202 6.01 0.94 -37.82
N ALA A 203 5.42 0.27 -36.82
CA ALA A 203 4.06 -0.25 -36.92
C ALA A 203 3.03 0.84 -36.64
N GLN A 204 1.86 0.74 -37.28
CA GLN A 204 0.70 1.58 -36.96
C GLN A 204 -0.25 0.83 -36.02
N TYR A 205 -0.60 1.48 -34.93
CA TYR A 205 -1.45 0.96 -33.86
C TYR A 205 -2.83 1.62 -33.95
N SER A 206 -3.84 0.90 -34.43
CA SER A 206 -5.18 1.44 -34.73
C SER A 206 -6.28 0.89 -33.84
N ASP A 207 -6.06 -0.27 -33.21
CA ASP A 207 -7.11 -0.99 -32.51
C ASP A 207 -6.80 -1.05 -31.00
N LEU A 208 -7.77 -0.66 -30.17
CA LEU A 208 -7.66 -0.72 -28.71
C LEU A 208 -8.06 -2.12 -28.21
N LEU A 209 -7.21 -2.75 -27.40
CA LEU A 209 -7.46 -4.08 -26.82
C LEU A 209 -7.94 -4.02 -25.37
N GLU A 210 -7.28 -3.21 -24.54
CA GLU A 210 -7.54 -3.17 -23.10
C GLU A 210 -7.21 -1.79 -22.53
N GLU A 211 -7.91 -1.44 -21.45
CA GLU A 211 -7.66 -0.24 -20.65
C GLU A 211 -7.41 -0.64 -19.20
N SER A 212 -6.50 0.08 -18.54
CA SER A 212 -6.18 -0.10 -17.13
C SER A 212 -5.91 1.23 -16.44
N GLU A 213 -6.09 1.31 -15.13
CA GLU A 213 -5.77 2.53 -14.38
C GLU A 213 -4.26 2.79 -14.41
N TYR A 214 -3.86 4.03 -14.72
CA TYR A 214 -2.46 4.44 -14.67
C TYR A 214 -2.05 4.69 -13.22
N LEU A 215 -1.15 3.86 -12.72
CA LEU A 215 -0.48 4.08 -11.44
C LEU A 215 0.89 4.71 -11.73
N GLU A 216 1.13 5.93 -11.25
CA GLU A 216 2.43 6.62 -11.40
C GLU A 216 3.61 5.81 -10.83
N GLU A 217 3.31 4.90 -9.90
CA GLU A 217 4.26 3.96 -9.29
C GLU A 217 4.75 2.85 -10.24
N LEU A 218 4.14 2.69 -11.42
CA LEU A 218 4.49 1.69 -12.44
C LEU A 218 5.36 2.26 -13.58
N GLU A 219 5.92 3.47 -13.46
CA GLU A 219 6.96 4.02 -14.36
C GLU A 219 8.31 3.26 -14.23
N TYR A 220 8.29 1.91 -14.25
CA TYR A 220 9.45 1.10 -13.91
C TYR A 220 10.21 0.52 -15.12
N ASP A 221 9.55 0.31 -16.26
CA ASP A 221 10.15 0.12 -17.60
C ASP A 221 8.99 -0.17 -18.56
N TRP A 222 8.70 0.73 -19.51
CA TRP A 222 7.55 0.58 -20.39
C TRP A 222 7.63 -0.64 -21.32
N ASN A 223 8.83 -1.10 -21.68
CA ASN A 223 9.01 -2.30 -22.49
C ASN A 223 8.72 -3.57 -21.69
N TYR A 224 9.09 -3.58 -20.40
CA TYR A 224 8.75 -4.66 -19.49
C TYR A 224 7.23 -4.73 -19.27
N THR A 225 6.60 -3.59 -18.98
CA THR A 225 5.14 -3.49 -18.80
C THR A 225 4.40 -3.99 -20.04
N LEU A 226 4.84 -3.56 -21.23
CA LEU A 226 4.25 -4.02 -22.50
C LEU A 226 4.40 -5.52 -22.67
N SER A 227 5.59 -6.07 -22.44
CA SER A 227 5.87 -7.50 -22.57
C SER A 227 5.02 -8.35 -21.62
N HIS A 228 4.88 -7.92 -20.36
CA HIS A 228 4.09 -8.62 -19.34
C HIS A 228 2.58 -8.55 -19.64
N TRP A 229 2.09 -7.40 -20.12
CA TRP A 229 0.68 -7.22 -20.47
C TRP A 229 0.29 -8.12 -21.65
N ILE A 230 1.14 -8.21 -22.68
CA ILE A 230 0.93 -9.11 -23.82
C ILE A 230 0.89 -10.57 -23.35
N SER A 231 1.81 -11.00 -22.49
CA SER A 231 1.86 -12.39 -21.99
C SER A 231 0.54 -12.77 -21.29
N ASN A 232 0.04 -11.91 -20.40
CA ASN A 232 -1.22 -12.13 -19.70
C ASN A 232 -2.42 -12.19 -20.66
N LEU A 233 -2.42 -11.37 -21.71
CA LEU A 233 -3.48 -11.38 -22.72
C LEU A 233 -3.52 -12.71 -23.48
N ILE A 234 -2.36 -13.21 -23.90
CA ILE A 234 -2.22 -14.50 -24.60
C ILE A 234 -2.65 -15.66 -23.68
N ASP A 235 -2.19 -15.66 -22.43
CA ASP A 235 -2.53 -16.69 -21.46
C ASP A 235 -4.05 -16.74 -21.19
N ASN A 236 -4.69 -15.57 -21.03
CA ASN A 236 -6.13 -15.49 -20.83
C ASN A 236 -6.95 -15.92 -22.06
N GLN A 237 -6.47 -15.64 -23.27
CA GLN A 237 -7.12 -16.12 -24.50
C GLN A 237 -6.99 -17.65 -24.66
N SER A 238 -5.86 -18.23 -24.25
CA SER A 238 -5.66 -19.69 -24.28
C SER A 238 -6.59 -20.43 -23.30
N LEU A 239 -6.89 -19.82 -22.15
CA LEU A 239 -7.84 -20.36 -21.16
C LEU A 239 -9.30 -20.27 -21.64
N ALA A 240 -9.65 -19.24 -22.42
CA ALA A 240 -10.99 -19.08 -22.99
C ALA A 240 -11.27 -20.06 -24.15
N TYR A 241 -10.23 -20.53 -24.85
CA TYR A 241 -10.30 -21.51 -25.93
C TYR A 241 -9.98 -22.93 -25.43
N SER A 242 -10.81 -23.48 -24.54
CA SER A 242 -10.86 -24.93 -24.30
C SER A 242 -12.01 -25.53 -25.11
N PRO A 243 -11.75 -26.27 -26.22
CA PRO A 243 -12.82 -26.94 -26.97
C PRO A 243 -13.49 -27.98 -26.07
N GLY A 244 -14.82 -27.87 -25.93
CA GLY A 244 -15.62 -28.77 -25.11
C GLY A 244 -15.38 -30.23 -25.48
N ARG A 245 -15.24 -31.08 -24.45
CA ARG A 245 -15.26 -32.55 -24.61
C ARG A 245 -16.56 -32.96 -25.28
N THR A 246 -16.49 -33.30 -26.57
CA THR A 246 -17.49 -34.12 -27.23
C THR A 246 -17.59 -35.44 -26.49
N ARG A 247 -18.80 -35.72 -25.96
CA ARG A 247 -19.17 -37.05 -25.45
C ARG A 247 -19.14 -38.03 -26.62
N ASP A 248 -18.09 -38.84 -26.69
CA ASP A 248 -18.13 -40.07 -27.47
C ASP A 248 -19.08 -41.07 -26.79
N LYS A 249 -20.28 -41.18 -27.36
CA LYS A 249 -21.09 -42.39 -27.29
C LYS A 249 -20.43 -43.39 -28.23
N ASN A 250 -19.77 -44.42 -27.69
CA ASN A 250 -19.73 -45.79 -28.23
C ASN A 250 -18.61 -46.61 -27.56
N ASN A 251 -18.98 -47.47 -26.61
CA ASN A 251 -18.60 -48.90 -26.62
C ASN A 251 -19.19 -49.60 -25.39
N GLN A 252 -20.29 -50.32 -25.61
CA GLN A 252 -20.60 -51.52 -24.85
C GLN A 252 -20.69 -52.66 -25.86
N ARG A 253 -19.70 -53.54 -25.81
CA ARG A 253 -19.82 -54.96 -26.10
C ARG A 253 -19.45 -55.70 -24.83
#